data_AF-A0A7S0A1Q9-F1
#
_entry.id   AF-A0A7S0A1Q9-F1
#
_cell.length_a   1.000
_cell.length_b   1.000
_cell.length_c   1.000
_cell.angle_alpha   90.00
_cell.angle_beta   90.00
_cell.angle_gamma   90.00
#
_symmetry.space_group_name_H-M   'P 1'
#
loop_
_entity.id
_entity.type
_entity.pdbx_description
1 polymer ?
#
loop_
_entity_poly.entity_id
_entity_poly.type
_entity_poly.pdbx_seq_one_letter_code
_entity_poly.pdbx_strand_id
1 'polypeptide(L)'
;YDASVCGEAMKGSGPSRPSCKAGGREAEGLLVENFHLVVVAHPLEHSVLRFEGCCGDTRERGQHEDNPHLLPFRQSVAHFVHGTLNLQCFFSDGTEDDPQQAAVPSFVPSRVWTTASAGCPFYAISLQFPVSTRTLEEARRVLASAERGVPQVYKILATRQLTEREIDVWFRRCSGSSVKVVDWYAYPQYSAPQSFQPFVLDKAGVFYVNAIEQVVSSMEMSLIGARNVVNLVTDWVGQRRGPRGF
;
A
#
# COMPACT_ATOMS: atom_id res chain seq x y z
N TYR A 1 11.15 -25.45 -4.18
CA TYR A 1 10.37 -24.35 -3.61
C TYR A 1 10.01 -23.41 -4.74
N ASP A 2 8.78 -23.55 -5.23
CA ASP A 2 8.22 -22.74 -6.30
C ASP A 2 8.04 -21.30 -5.82
N ALA A 3 8.65 -20.35 -6.52
CA ALA A 3 8.49 -18.92 -6.27
C ALA A 3 7.80 -18.30 -7.49
N SER A 4 6.48 -18.22 -7.42
CA SER A 4 5.69 -17.35 -8.28
C SER A 4 5.94 -15.90 -7.86
N VAL A 5 6.51 -15.09 -8.77
CA VAL A 5 6.79 -13.67 -8.52
C VAL A 5 5.67 -12.85 -9.15
N CYS A 6 4.73 -12.39 -8.32
CA CYS A 6 3.80 -11.33 -8.69
C CYS A 6 4.53 -9.98 -8.67
N GLY A 7 4.69 -9.37 -9.85
CA GLY A 7 5.08 -7.98 -9.97
C GLY A 7 3.85 -7.09 -9.75
N GLU A 8 3.85 -6.30 -8.68
CA GLU A 8 2.88 -5.21 -8.50
C GLU A 8 3.53 -3.89 -8.89
N ALA A 9 3.00 -3.27 -9.94
CA ALA A 9 3.25 -1.89 -10.29
C ALA A 9 1.94 -1.12 -10.19
N MET A 10 1.78 -0.29 -9.15
CA MET A 10 0.84 0.82 -9.17
C MET A 10 1.63 2.13 -9.26
N LYS A 11 1.44 2.82 -10.38
CA LYS A 11 2.02 4.12 -10.68
C LYS A 11 1.25 5.17 -9.88
N GLY A 12 1.77 5.55 -8.71
CA GLY A 12 1.23 6.67 -7.94
C GLY A 12 1.54 7.99 -8.64
N SER A 13 0.52 8.62 -9.24
CA SER A 13 0.57 10.03 -9.62
C SER A 13 0.47 10.86 -8.34
N GLY A 14 1.57 11.52 -7.97
CA GLY A 14 1.58 12.50 -6.88
C GLY A 14 0.67 13.70 -7.20
N PRO A 15 0.24 14.47 -6.18
CA PRO A 15 -0.67 15.58 -6.39
C PRO A 15 0.09 16.75 -7.02
N SER A 16 -0.11 16.97 -8.32
CA SER A 16 0.14 18.28 -8.92
C SER A 16 -0.96 19.23 -8.45
N ARG A 17 -0.63 20.14 -7.52
CA ARG A 17 -1.53 21.24 -7.13
C ARG A 17 -1.80 22.15 -8.34
N PRO A 18 -3.05 22.31 -8.82
CA PRO A 18 -3.40 23.43 -9.67
C PRO A 18 -3.64 24.65 -8.78
N SER A 19 -2.96 25.75 -9.08
CA SER A 19 -3.31 27.07 -8.54
C SER A 19 -4.58 27.54 -9.23
N CYS A 20 -5.72 27.50 -8.54
CA CYS A 20 -6.96 28.12 -9.02
C CYS A 20 -7.23 29.40 -8.23
N LYS A 21 -7.15 30.54 -8.93
CA LYS A 21 -7.62 31.83 -8.45
C LYS A 21 -9.14 31.79 -8.28
N ALA A 22 -9.62 32.43 -7.21
CA ALA A 22 -11.03 32.60 -6.92
C ALA A 22 -11.73 33.37 -8.04
N GLY A 23 -12.69 32.71 -8.70
CA GLY A 23 -13.62 33.30 -9.64
C GLY A 23 -14.77 32.32 -9.80
N GLY A 24 -15.98 32.72 -9.40
CA GLY A 24 -17.16 31.87 -9.39
C GLY A 24 -17.44 31.27 -10.76
N ARG A 25 -17.30 29.95 -10.86
CA ARG A 25 -17.86 29.11 -11.93
C ARG A 25 -18.32 27.83 -11.27
N GLU A 26 -19.56 27.43 -11.57
CA GLU A 26 -20.07 26.10 -11.29
C GLU A 26 -19.01 25.07 -11.68
N ALA A 27 -18.75 24.12 -10.79
CA ALA A 27 -17.82 23.05 -11.07
C ALA A 27 -18.31 22.33 -12.32
N GLU A 28 -17.60 22.48 -13.44
CA GLU A 28 -17.74 21.62 -14.61
C GLU A 28 -17.34 20.22 -14.15
N GLY A 29 -18.33 19.49 -13.62
CA GLY A 29 -18.24 18.06 -13.41
C GLY A 29 -17.90 17.40 -14.74
N LEU A 30 -17.18 16.29 -14.67
CA LEU A 30 -16.93 15.43 -15.82
C LEU A 30 -18.28 15.01 -16.43
N LEU A 31 -18.77 15.71 -17.45
CA LEU A 31 -19.88 15.26 -18.28
C LEU A 31 -19.34 14.14 -19.17
N VAL A 32 -19.33 12.93 -18.62
CA VAL A 32 -18.98 11.74 -19.39
C VAL A 32 -20.25 10.93 -19.60
N GLU A 33 -20.52 10.65 -20.87
CA GLU A 33 -21.70 9.95 -21.36
C GLU A 33 -21.83 8.58 -20.68
N ASN A 34 -22.96 8.38 -20.01
CA ASN A 34 -23.56 7.13 -19.50
C ASN A 34 -22.61 5.94 -19.25
N PHE A 35 -22.36 5.63 -17.98
CA PHE A 35 -21.70 4.39 -17.56
C PHE A 35 -22.72 3.35 -17.09
N HIS A 36 -22.47 2.08 -17.43
CA HIS A 36 -23.22 0.95 -16.87
C HIS A 36 -22.78 0.61 -15.43
N LEU A 37 -21.53 0.95 -15.07
CA LEU A 37 -20.95 0.74 -13.75
C LEU A 37 -19.92 1.84 -13.47
N VAL A 38 -19.98 2.43 -12.27
CA VAL A 38 -18.98 3.39 -11.78
C VAL A 38 -18.31 2.80 -10.56
N VAL A 39 -16.98 2.73 -10.57
CA VAL A 39 -16.17 2.28 -9.42
C VAL A 39 -15.50 3.51 -8.81
N VAL A 40 -15.78 3.77 -7.54
CA VAL A 40 -15.22 4.89 -6.79
C VAL A 40 -14.22 4.35 -5.76
N ALA A 41 -12.95 4.69 -5.93
CA ALA A 41 -11.90 4.44 -4.95
C ALA A 41 -11.55 5.76 -4.25
N HIS A 42 -12.19 6.01 -3.10
CA HIS A 42 -11.96 7.21 -2.32
C HIS A 42 -11.95 6.86 -0.83
N PRO A 43 -11.03 7.42 -0.01
CA PRO A 43 -11.08 7.27 1.43
C PRO A 43 -12.40 7.88 1.95
N LEU A 44 -13.36 7.02 2.33
CA LEU A 44 -14.72 7.45 2.71
C LEU A 44 -14.73 8.24 4.02
N GLU A 45 -13.71 8.08 4.85
CA GLU A 45 -13.60 8.69 6.17
C GLU A 45 -13.37 10.21 6.14
N HIS A 46 -12.81 10.72 5.04
CA HIS A 46 -12.58 12.16 4.81
C HIS A 46 -13.23 12.63 3.51
N SER A 47 -14.23 11.89 3.03
CA SER A 47 -14.87 12.17 1.75
C SER A 47 -16.02 13.17 1.87
N VAL A 48 -16.03 14.13 0.95
CA VAL A 48 -17.20 14.99 0.68
C VAL A 48 -18.13 14.41 -0.39
N LEU A 49 -17.87 13.18 -0.86
CA LEU A 49 -18.69 12.53 -1.87
C LEU A 49 -20.09 12.22 -1.32
N ARG A 50 -21.11 12.67 -2.04
CA ARG A 50 -22.51 12.36 -1.79
C ARG A 50 -23.08 11.59 -2.99
N PHE A 51 -23.81 10.52 -2.71
CA PHE A 51 -24.57 9.78 -3.71
C PHE A 51 -26.02 10.21 -3.60
N GLU A 52 -26.56 10.80 -4.67
CA GLU A 52 -27.96 11.22 -4.77
C GLU A 52 -28.73 10.26 -5.68
N GLY A 53 -30.04 10.10 -5.45
CA GLY A 53 -30.90 9.24 -6.29
C GLY A 53 -30.88 7.74 -5.96
N CYS A 54 -30.13 7.31 -4.93
CA CYS A 54 -30.24 5.96 -4.37
C CYS A 54 -31.44 5.89 -3.40
N CYS A 55 -32.21 4.80 -3.42
CA CYS A 55 -33.35 4.60 -2.51
C CYS A 55 -32.88 4.38 -1.07
N GLY A 56 -32.78 5.47 -0.32
CA GLY A 56 -32.57 5.49 1.12
C GLY A 56 -32.32 6.92 1.56
N ASP A 57 -33.13 7.43 2.48
CA ASP A 57 -32.93 8.75 3.08
C ASP A 57 -31.58 8.73 3.82
N THR A 58 -30.52 9.22 3.19
CA THR A 58 -29.18 9.36 3.80
C THR A 58 -29.10 10.54 4.78
N ARG A 59 -30.25 11.03 5.22
CA ARG A 59 -30.41 12.23 6.05
C ARG A 59 -29.93 12.11 7.50
N GLU A 60 -29.45 10.94 7.93
CA GLU A 60 -28.91 10.76 9.29
C GLU A 60 -27.39 10.61 9.38
N ARG A 61 -26.60 11.06 8.38
CA ARG A 61 -25.18 11.34 8.63
C ARG A 61 -25.00 12.76 9.16
N GLY A 62 -25.55 12.98 10.35
CA GLY A 62 -25.21 14.13 11.18
C GLY A 62 -23.70 14.19 11.38
N GLN A 63 -23.21 15.43 11.40
CA GLN A 63 -21.87 15.86 11.78
C GLN A 63 -21.27 14.97 12.88
N HIS A 64 -20.49 13.96 12.51
CA HIS A 64 -19.56 13.29 13.39
C HIS A 64 -18.17 13.70 12.92
N GLU A 65 -17.78 14.93 13.24
CA GLU A 65 -16.38 15.36 13.14
C GLU A 65 -15.47 14.58 14.11
N ASP A 66 -16.06 13.90 15.10
CA ASP A 66 -15.40 12.96 16.00
C ASP A 66 -16.14 11.62 15.97
N ASN A 67 -15.84 10.73 15.02
CA ASN A 67 -16.25 9.34 15.13
C ASN A 67 -15.14 8.55 15.85
N PRO A 68 -15.30 8.22 17.14
CA PRO A 68 -14.26 7.57 17.96
C PRO A 68 -13.90 6.15 17.51
N HIS A 69 -14.58 5.64 16.47
CA HIS A 69 -14.35 4.32 15.89
C HIS A 69 -13.49 4.33 14.62
N LEU A 70 -13.05 5.51 14.13
CA LEU A 70 -12.11 5.58 13.01
C LEU A 70 -10.71 5.27 13.53
N LEU A 71 -10.19 4.10 13.17
CA LEU A 71 -8.85 3.71 13.56
C LEU A 71 -7.84 4.58 12.82
N PRO A 72 -6.83 5.14 13.50
CA PRO A 72 -5.80 5.89 12.82
C PRO A 72 -5.14 4.99 11.77
N PHE A 73 -5.01 5.49 10.55
CA PHE A 73 -4.22 4.80 9.55
C PHE A 73 -2.76 4.82 9.98
N ARG A 74 -2.13 3.65 9.96
CA ARG A 74 -0.70 3.50 10.13
C ARG A 74 0.00 4.14 8.94
N GLN A 75 0.76 5.20 9.22
CA GLN A 75 1.69 5.77 8.26
C GLN A 75 2.74 4.73 7.88
N SER A 76 3.01 4.64 6.58
CA SER A 76 3.96 3.70 6.01
C SER A 76 4.76 4.39 4.90
N VAL A 77 6.03 4.67 5.17
CA VAL A 77 6.85 5.49 4.27
C VAL A 77 7.86 4.62 3.53
N ALA A 78 7.66 4.44 2.24
CA ALA A 78 8.57 3.69 1.39
C ALA A 78 9.76 4.57 0.96
N HIS A 79 10.98 4.17 1.29
CA HIS A 79 12.21 4.80 0.82
C HIS A 79 12.91 3.87 -0.17
N PHE A 80 13.21 4.35 -1.37
CA PHE A 80 13.99 3.63 -2.36
C PHE A 80 15.40 4.17 -2.39
N VAL A 81 16.35 3.32 -2.01
CA VAL A 81 17.76 3.65 -1.83
C VAL A 81 18.58 2.87 -2.83
N HIS A 82 19.47 3.55 -3.56
CA HIS A 82 20.46 2.91 -4.41
C HIS A 82 21.80 2.84 -3.67
N GLY A 83 22.25 1.63 -3.33
CA GLY A 83 23.43 1.46 -2.50
C GLY A 83 23.71 0.01 -2.14
N THR A 84 24.64 -0.18 -1.20
CA THR A 84 24.95 -1.49 -0.60
C THR A 84 24.46 -1.53 0.84
N LEU A 85 23.87 -2.65 1.24
CA LEU A 85 23.40 -2.85 2.62
C LEU A 85 24.60 -2.94 3.57
N ASN A 86 24.53 -2.25 4.70
CA ASN A 86 25.51 -2.36 5.76
C ASN A 86 25.23 -3.63 6.59
N LEU A 87 25.88 -4.73 6.23
CA LEU A 87 25.64 -6.03 6.88
C LEU A 87 26.05 -6.07 8.35
N GLN A 88 26.99 -5.21 8.78
CA GLN A 88 27.41 -5.12 10.18
C GLN A 88 26.26 -4.70 11.11
N CYS A 89 25.22 -4.04 10.59
CA CYS A 89 24.03 -3.69 11.37
C CYS A 89 23.09 -4.87 11.65
N PHE A 90 23.27 -6.00 10.95
CA PHE A 90 22.35 -7.15 11.01
C PHE A 90 23.00 -8.42 11.55
N PHE A 91 24.33 -8.50 11.46
CA PHE A 91 25.10 -9.61 11.97
C PHE A 91 26.02 -9.07 13.05
N SER A 92 25.72 -9.43 14.31
CA SER A 92 26.63 -9.20 15.42
C SER A 92 27.90 -10.01 15.17
N ASP A 93 29.04 -9.43 15.51
CA ASP A 93 30.27 -10.18 15.70
C ASP A 93 29.96 -11.33 16.68
N GLY A 94 30.56 -12.49 16.45
CA GLY A 94 30.39 -13.66 17.30
C GLY A 94 30.51 -13.31 18.78
N THR A 95 29.87 -14.09 19.63
CA THR A 95 30.05 -14.11 21.09
C THR A 95 31.44 -13.63 21.50
N GLU A 96 31.52 -12.79 22.54
CA GLU A 96 32.74 -12.11 23.05
C GLU A 96 34.00 -12.99 23.18
N ASP A 97 33.87 -14.30 23.06
CA ASP A 97 34.91 -15.32 23.16
C ASP A 97 35.82 -15.48 21.92
N ASP A 98 35.49 -14.96 20.72
CA ASP A 98 36.43 -14.97 19.58
C ASP A 98 36.23 -13.80 18.57
N PRO A 99 36.86 -12.63 18.83
CA PRO A 99 36.80 -11.45 17.95
C PRO A 99 37.45 -11.65 16.57
N GLN A 100 38.22 -12.73 16.35
CA GLN A 100 38.88 -12.99 15.06
C GLN A 100 38.02 -13.84 14.10
N GLN A 101 36.83 -14.28 14.53
CA GLN A 101 35.97 -15.17 13.77
C GLN A 101 34.57 -14.61 13.46
N ALA A 102 34.38 -13.30 13.65
CA ALA A 102 33.18 -12.60 13.22
C ALA A 102 33.15 -12.43 11.70
N ALA A 103 32.82 -13.51 11.00
CA ALA A 103 32.68 -13.49 9.55
C ALA A 103 31.36 -12.79 9.18
N VAL A 104 31.45 -11.57 8.65
CA VAL A 104 30.34 -10.98 7.88
C VAL A 104 29.95 -12.01 6.81
N PRO A 105 28.68 -12.44 6.75
CA PRO A 105 28.29 -13.48 5.82
C PRO A 105 28.53 -13.06 4.37
N SER A 106 28.92 -14.02 3.54
CA SER A 106 29.07 -13.83 2.09
C SER A 106 27.73 -13.65 1.37
N PHE A 107 26.61 -13.92 2.04
CA PHE A 107 25.26 -13.74 1.50
C PHE A 107 24.67 -12.39 1.95
N VAL A 108 23.93 -11.76 1.06
CA VAL A 108 23.16 -10.54 1.36
C VAL A 108 21.68 -10.94 1.50
N PRO A 109 21.02 -10.64 2.64
CA PRO A 109 19.61 -10.93 2.78
C PRO A 109 18.81 -10.13 1.75
N SER A 110 17.98 -10.83 0.97
CA SER A 110 17.06 -10.19 0.02
C SER A 110 15.96 -9.42 0.74
N ARG A 111 15.63 -9.81 1.97
CA ARG A 111 14.65 -9.16 2.83
C ARG A 111 15.11 -9.23 4.29
N VAL A 112 14.93 -8.12 4.99
CA VAL A 112 15.06 -8.03 6.45
C VAL A 112 13.72 -7.57 6.99
N TRP A 113 13.22 -8.25 8.02
CA TRP A 113 11.97 -7.90 8.68
C TRP A 113 12.22 -7.62 10.15
N THR A 114 11.44 -6.70 10.71
CA THR A 114 11.45 -6.38 12.12
C THR A 114 10.13 -6.79 12.76
N THR A 115 10.16 -7.07 14.05
CA THR A 115 8.95 -7.32 14.82
C THR A 115 8.30 -6.00 15.22
N ALA A 116 7.03 -6.02 15.58
CA ALA A 116 6.32 -4.82 16.05
C ALA A 116 6.94 -4.19 17.31
N SER A 117 7.70 -4.97 18.09
CA SER A 117 8.40 -4.52 19.30
C SER A 117 9.86 -4.12 19.06
N ALA A 118 10.36 -4.23 17.83
CA ALA A 118 11.73 -3.84 17.52
C ALA A 118 11.90 -2.32 17.66
N GLY A 119 12.98 -1.87 18.31
CA GLY A 119 13.34 -0.44 18.38
C GLY A 119 13.82 0.16 17.05
N CYS A 120 13.68 -0.57 15.94
CA CYS A 120 14.10 -0.13 14.62
C CYS A 120 13.06 0.84 14.02
N PRO A 121 13.49 1.89 13.30
CA PRO A 121 12.56 2.86 12.72
C PRO A 121 11.88 2.37 11.42
N PHE A 122 12.01 1.08 11.09
CA PHE A 122 11.46 0.46 9.88
C PHE A 122 10.85 -0.92 10.17
N TYR A 123 9.86 -1.30 9.36
CA TYR A 123 9.22 -2.62 9.36
C TYR A 123 9.98 -3.65 8.52
N ALA A 124 10.52 -3.21 7.39
CA ALA A 124 11.20 -4.09 6.46
C ALA A 124 12.21 -3.36 5.58
N ILE A 125 13.24 -4.08 5.17
CA ILE A 125 14.15 -3.71 4.08
C ILE A 125 14.04 -4.82 3.03
N SER A 126 13.94 -4.47 1.76
CA SER A 126 13.82 -5.46 0.68
C SER A 126 14.53 -5.05 -0.59
N LEU A 127 15.34 -5.96 -1.13
CA LEU A 127 15.96 -5.82 -2.45
C LEU A 127 14.86 -5.78 -3.52
N GLN A 128 14.94 -4.80 -4.42
CA GLN A 128 13.98 -4.63 -5.51
C GLN A 128 14.50 -5.26 -6.79
N PHE A 129 13.63 -6.00 -7.46
CA PHE A 129 13.90 -6.56 -8.79
C PHE A 129 13.25 -5.67 -9.85
N PRO A 130 13.94 -5.44 -10.98
CA PRO A 130 13.32 -4.77 -12.12
C PRO A 130 12.01 -5.45 -12.54
N VAL A 131 11.01 -4.67 -12.92
CA VAL A 131 9.73 -5.21 -13.43
C VAL A 131 9.93 -6.02 -14.72
N SER A 132 11.01 -5.75 -15.45
CA SER A 132 11.42 -6.52 -16.62
C SER A 132 12.05 -7.87 -16.29
N THR A 133 12.30 -8.19 -15.02
CA THR A 133 12.76 -9.51 -14.60
C THR A 133 11.64 -10.51 -14.84
N ARG A 134 11.81 -11.35 -15.85
CA ARG A 134 10.83 -12.35 -16.29
C ARG A 134 11.27 -13.77 -15.99
N THR A 135 12.54 -13.95 -15.62
CA THR A 135 13.13 -15.26 -15.39
C THR A 135 13.80 -15.36 -14.02
N LEU A 136 13.86 -16.58 -13.49
CA LEU A 136 14.60 -16.89 -12.26
C LEU A 136 16.10 -16.63 -12.41
N GLU A 137 16.65 -16.79 -13.62
CA GLU A 137 18.06 -16.53 -13.89
C GLU A 137 18.39 -15.04 -13.75
N GLU A 138 17.55 -14.16 -14.29
CA GLU A 138 17.71 -12.71 -14.11
C GLU A 138 17.62 -12.30 -12.63
N ALA A 139 16.67 -12.87 -11.88
CA ALA A 139 16.57 -12.63 -10.44
C ALA A 139 17.85 -13.07 -9.69
N ARG A 140 18.38 -14.26 -10.03
CA ARG A 140 19.65 -14.75 -9.48
C ARG A 140 20.83 -13.84 -9.80
N ARG A 141 20.86 -13.24 -11.00
CA ARG A 141 21.91 -12.28 -11.39
C ARG A 141 21.89 -11.02 -10.51
N VAL A 142 20.70 -10.50 -10.19
CA VAL A 142 20.55 -9.35 -9.29
C VAL A 142 21.03 -9.70 -7.87
N LEU A 143 20.61 -10.85 -7.35
CA LEU A 143 21.04 -11.34 -6.03
C LEU A 143 22.57 -11.53 -5.98
N ALA A 144 23.14 -12.26 -6.94
CA ALA A 144 24.57 -12.48 -7.01
C ALA A 144 25.36 -11.17 -7.15
N SER A 145 24.78 -10.14 -7.80
CA SER A 145 25.40 -8.82 -7.88
C SER A 145 25.38 -8.10 -6.54
N ALA A 146 24.26 -8.15 -5.79
CA ALA A 146 24.21 -7.65 -4.42
C ALA A 146 25.24 -8.33 -3.51
N GLU A 147 25.38 -9.66 -3.59
CA GLU A 147 26.36 -10.44 -2.82
C GLU A 147 27.81 -10.04 -3.12
N ARG A 148 28.11 -9.67 -4.38
CA ARG A 148 29.42 -9.12 -4.77
C ARG A 148 29.63 -7.65 -4.33
N GLY A 149 28.70 -7.07 -3.58
CA GLY A 149 28.77 -5.68 -3.15
C GLY A 149 28.50 -4.68 -4.26
N VAL A 150 27.88 -5.09 -5.38
CA VAL A 150 27.44 -4.16 -6.41
C VAL A 150 26.19 -3.44 -5.90
N PRO A 151 26.14 -2.09 -5.90
CA PRO A 151 24.97 -1.35 -5.46
C PRO A 151 23.69 -1.79 -6.16
N GLN A 152 22.62 -1.97 -5.38
CA GLN A 152 21.29 -2.32 -5.87
C GLN A 152 20.25 -1.35 -5.31
N VAL A 153 19.01 -1.45 -5.81
CA VAL A 153 17.88 -0.69 -5.27
C VAL A 153 17.21 -1.47 -4.16
N TYR A 154 17.11 -0.86 -2.99
CA TYR A 154 16.40 -1.40 -1.83
C TYR A 154 15.21 -0.52 -1.48
N LYS A 155 14.12 -1.14 -1.03
CA LYS A 155 12.96 -0.48 -0.44
C LYS A 155 13.01 -0.66 1.08
N ILE A 156 13.04 0.44 1.80
CA ILE A 156 12.84 0.50 3.26
C ILE A 156 11.38 0.88 3.52
N LEU A 157 10.67 0.08 4.30
CA LEU A 157 9.31 0.38 4.74
C LEU A 157 9.35 1.01 6.14
N ALA A 158 9.29 2.34 6.13
CA ALA A 158 9.26 3.31 7.22
C ALA A 158 8.05 3.26 8.15
N THR A 159 8.19 3.43 9.48
CA THR A 159 7.06 3.93 10.31
C THR A 159 6.84 5.44 10.11
N ARG A 160 7.88 6.14 9.65
CA ARG A 160 7.93 7.57 9.33
C ARG A 160 8.96 7.83 8.24
N GLN A 161 9.07 9.06 7.80
CA GLN A 161 10.19 9.47 6.95
C GLN A 161 11.50 9.38 7.73
N LEU A 162 12.49 8.70 7.15
CA LEU A 162 13.83 8.54 7.69
C LEU A 162 14.70 9.70 7.22
N THR A 163 15.53 10.22 8.11
CA THR A 163 16.56 11.19 7.75
C THR A 163 17.66 10.50 6.94
N GLU A 164 18.42 11.27 6.16
CA GLU A 164 19.56 10.72 5.42
C GLU A 164 20.57 10.02 6.34
N ARG A 165 20.83 10.59 7.52
CA ARG A 165 21.73 10.00 8.52
C ARG A 165 21.24 8.63 9.00
N GLU A 166 19.93 8.49 9.22
CA GLU A 166 19.35 7.21 9.61
C GLU A 166 19.46 6.18 8.49
N ILE A 167 19.30 6.59 7.23
CA ILE A 167 19.49 5.71 6.07
C ILE A 167 20.95 5.29 5.93
N ASP A 168 21.89 6.21 6.17
CA ASP A 168 23.33 5.98 6.08
C ASP A 168 23.86 4.99 7.13
N VAL A 169 23.13 4.78 8.24
CA VAL A 169 23.42 3.69 9.18
C VAL A 169 23.28 2.33 8.48
N TRP A 170 22.18 2.15 7.74
CA TRP A 170 21.83 0.88 7.11
C TRP A 170 22.43 0.69 5.72
N PHE A 171 22.87 1.76 5.05
CA PHE A 171 23.32 1.71 3.66
C PHE A 171 24.57 2.55 3.41
N ARG A 172 25.49 2.00 2.62
CA ARG A 172 26.45 2.83 1.88
C ARG A 172 25.83 3.21 0.54
N ARG A 173 25.33 4.44 0.44
CA ARG A 173 24.66 4.97 -0.76
C ARG A 173 25.64 5.23 -1.90
N CYS A 174 25.16 5.10 -3.14
CA CYS A 174 25.91 5.56 -4.30
C CYS A 174 26.03 7.09 -4.28
N SER A 175 27.24 7.59 -4.54
CA SER A 175 27.45 9.03 -4.71
C SER A 175 26.56 9.59 -5.82
N GLY A 176 25.90 10.71 -5.56
CA GLY A 176 24.96 11.35 -6.49
C GLY A 176 23.59 10.67 -6.63
N SER A 177 23.31 9.58 -5.88
CA SER A 177 21.99 8.97 -5.85
C SER A 177 21.05 9.66 -4.85
N SER A 178 19.85 10.02 -5.29
CA SER A 178 18.80 10.53 -4.41
C SER A 178 17.96 9.40 -3.84
N VAL A 179 17.54 9.52 -2.58
CA VAL A 179 16.53 8.62 -2.00
C VAL A 179 15.15 9.03 -2.48
N LYS A 180 14.44 8.14 -3.16
CA LYS A 180 13.03 8.40 -3.52
C LYS A 180 12.14 8.01 -2.35
N VAL A 181 11.31 8.93 -1.88
CA VAL A 181 10.39 8.72 -0.77
C VAL A 181 8.96 8.71 -1.29
N VAL A 182 8.16 7.77 -0.82
CA VAL A 182 6.72 7.73 -1.06
C VAL A 182 6.02 7.48 0.26
N ASP A 183 5.21 8.45 0.69
CA ASP A 183 4.46 8.42 1.94
C ASP A 183 3.03 7.95 1.70
N TRP A 184 2.61 6.91 2.41
CA TRP A 184 1.31 6.28 2.27
C TRP A 184 0.65 6.09 3.64
N TYR A 185 -0.65 6.33 3.71
CA TYR A 185 -1.51 5.90 4.81
C TYR A 185 -2.17 4.58 4.41
N ALA A 186 -1.39 3.49 4.46
CA ALA A 186 -1.70 2.27 3.72
C ALA A 186 -2.49 1.21 4.52
N TYR A 187 -2.48 1.25 5.85
CA TYR A 187 -3.06 0.18 6.66
C TYR A 187 -3.81 0.74 7.87
N PRO A 188 -5.04 0.31 8.18
CA PRO A 188 -5.69 0.67 9.43
C PRO A 188 -4.93 0.07 10.62
N GLN A 189 -4.90 0.77 11.75
CA GLN A 189 -4.27 0.28 12.97
C GLN A 189 -5.23 -0.63 13.74
N TYR A 190 -4.95 -1.93 13.77
CA TYR A 190 -5.76 -2.89 14.52
C TYR A 190 -5.38 -2.92 16.00
N SER A 191 -6.38 -2.99 16.89
CA SER A 191 -6.20 -3.19 18.34
C SER A 191 -7.20 -4.25 18.83
N ALA A 192 -6.72 -5.27 19.54
CA ALA A 192 -7.60 -6.27 20.13
C ALA A 192 -8.12 -5.81 21.50
N PRO A 193 -9.42 -6.00 21.82
CA PRO A 193 -10.50 -6.45 20.94
C PRO A 193 -10.99 -5.34 20.01
N GLN A 194 -11.20 -5.64 18.73
CA GLN A 194 -11.71 -4.69 17.75
C GLN A 194 -13.20 -4.94 17.51
N SER A 195 -14.00 -3.87 17.49
CA SER A 195 -15.39 -3.92 17.02
C SER A 195 -15.42 -3.62 15.53
N PHE A 196 -16.00 -4.52 14.74
CA PHE A 196 -16.19 -4.32 13.31
C PHE A 196 -17.54 -3.66 13.06
N GLN A 197 -17.55 -2.61 12.23
CA GLN A 197 -18.80 -1.94 11.88
C GLN A 197 -19.58 -2.84 10.91
N PRO A 198 -20.90 -3.03 11.13
CA PRO A 198 -21.71 -3.68 10.13
C PRO A 198 -21.74 -2.81 8.88
N PHE A 199 -21.62 -3.44 7.71
CA PHE A 199 -21.87 -2.77 6.43
C PHE A 199 -23.18 -3.31 5.86
N VAL A 200 -23.99 -2.42 5.28
CA VAL A 200 -25.23 -2.79 4.61
C VAL A 200 -24.95 -2.82 3.12
N LEU A 201 -25.22 -3.95 2.47
CA LEU A 201 -25.29 -4.01 1.02
C LEU A 201 -26.52 -3.19 0.62
N ASP A 202 -26.31 -2.07 -0.06
CA ASP A 202 -27.42 -1.22 -0.48
C ASP A 202 -28.29 -1.97 -1.50
N LYS A 203 -29.61 -1.85 -1.32
CA LYS A 203 -30.61 -2.47 -2.23
C LYS A 203 -30.82 -1.64 -3.49
N ALA A 204 -30.30 -0.41 -3.52
CA ALA A 204 -30.44 0.56 -4.59
C ALA A 204 -29.24 0.62 -5.55
N GLY A 205 -28.38 -0.41 -5.55
CA GLY A 205 -27.32 -0.58 -6.56
C GLY A 205 -25.94 -0.05 -6.14
N VAL A 206 -25.74 0.31 -4.87
CA VAL A 206 -24.41 0.62 -4.33
C VAL A 206 -23.80 -0.62 -3.67
N PHE A 207 -22.62 -1.03 -4.14
CA PHE A 207 -21.94 -2.22 -3.63
C PHE A 207 -20.60 -1.86 -3.01
N TYR A 208 -20.35 -2.36 -1.80
CA TYR A 208 -19.10 -2.13 -1.08
C TYR A 208 -18.10 -3.26 -1.37
N VAL A 209 -16.96 -2.90 -1.99
CA VAL A 209 -15.96 -3.87 -2.45
C VAL A 209 -15.18 -4.49 -1.30
N ASN A 210 -14.78 -3.71 -0.30
CA ASN A 210 -13.86 -4.18 0.73
C ASN A 210 -14.42 -4.02 2.14
N ALA A 211 -15.49 -4.76 2.44
CA ALA A 211 -16.09 -4.85 3.78
C ALA A 211 -15.12 -5.30 4.89
N ILE A 212 -14.09 -6.05 4.50
CA ILE A 212 -13.15 -6.72 5.40
C ILE A 212 -11.84 -5.93 5.55
N GLU A 213 -11.73 -4.74 4.96
CA GLU A 213 -10.57 -3.84 5.10
C GLU A 213 -10.29 -3.52 6.57
N GLN A 214 -11.36 -3.46 7.39
CA GLN A 214 -11.30 -3.30 8.85
C GLN A 214 -10.70 -4.50 9.59
N VAL A 215 -10.58 -5.68 8.97
CA VAL A 215 -10.03 -6.91 9.57
C VAL A 215 -8.66 -7.25 8.98
N VAL A 216 -8.54 -7.19 7.64
CA VAL A 216 -7.32 -7.57 6.91
C VAL A 216 -7.19 -6.71 5.64
N SER A 217 -6.31 -5.73 5.69
CA SER A 217 -5.96 -4.88 4.53
C SER A 217 -4.87 -5.55 3.68
N SER A 218 -5.29 -6.45 2.79
CA SER A 218 -4.44 -7.09 1.77
C SER A 218 -5.04 -6.88 0.39
N MET A 219 -4.18 -6.70 -0.63
CA MET A 219 -4.62 -6.56 -2.03
C MET A 219 -5.39 -7.80 -2.52
N GLU A 220 -5.02 -8.99 -2.03
CA GLU A 220 -5.73 -10.24 -2.32
C GLU A 220 -7.18 -10.17 -1.84
N MET A 221 -7.41 -9.52 -0.70
CA MET A 221 -8.72 -9.38 -0.11
C MET A 221 -9.58 -8.39 -0.90
N SER A 222 -8.98 -7.31 -1.43
CA SER A 222 -9.65 -6.40 -2.37
C SER A 222 -10.07 -7.13 -3.66
N LEU A 223 -9.23 -8.05 -4.16
CA LEU A 223 -9.55 -8.84 -5.36
C LEU A 223 -10.71 -9.82 -5.11
N ILE A 224 -10.71 -10.51 -3.98
CA ILE A 224 -11.80 -11.40 -3.56
C ILE A 224 -13.10 -10.59 -3.39
N GLY A 225 -13.02 -9.45 -2.70
CA GLY A 225 -14.14 -8.53 -2.50
C GLY A 225 -14.73 -8.04 -3.84
N ALA A 226 -13.87 -7.66 -4.78
CA ALA A 226 -14.29 -7.24 -6.12
C ALA A 226 -15.02 -8.35 -6.87
N ARG A 227 -14.51 -9.59 -6.84
CA ARG A 227 -15.18 -10.74 -7.46
C ARG A 227 -16.56 -10.98 -6.87
N ASN A 228 -16.70 -10.87 -5.55
CA ASN A 228 -17.98 -11.04 -4.88
C ASN A 228 -18.97 -9.94 -5.27
N VAL A 229 -18.51 -8.68 -5.32
CA VAL A 229 -19.34 -7.55 -5.80
C VAL A 229 -19.79 -7.75 -7.24
N VAL A 230 -18.95 -8.27 -8.14
CA VAL A 230 -19.35 -8.56 -9.52
C VAL A 230 -20.51 -9.55 -9.58
N ASN A 231 -20.50 -10.59 -8.74
CA ASN A 231 -21.63 -11.53 -8.65
C ASN A 231 -22.91 -10.82 -8.18
N LEU A 232 -22.80 -10.00 -7.13
CA LEU A 232 -23.94 -9.23 -6.60
C LEU A 232 -24.51 -8.26 -7.63
N VAL A 233 -23.66 -7.55 -8.37
CA VAL A 233 -24.06 -6.66 -9.46
C VAL A 233 -24.76 -7.45 -10.56
N THR A 234 -24.21 -8.60 -10.95
CA THR A 234 -24.79 -9.46 -12.00
C THR A 234 -26.20 -9.93 -11.62
N ASP A 235 -26.38 -10.38 -10.38
CA ASP A 235 -27.69 -10.80 -9.87
C ASP A 235 -28.67 -9.63 -9.78
N TRP A 236 -28.21 -8.47 -9.26
CA TRP A 236 -29.03 -7.26 -9.14
C TRP A 236 -29.51 -6.73 -10.49
N VAL A 237 -28.63 -6.76 -11.49
CA VAL A 237 -28.90 -6.45 -12.90
C VAL A 237 -29.89 -7.46 -13.47
N GLY A 238 -29.66 -8.75 -13.26
CA GLY A 238 -30.52 -9.83 -13.75
C GLY A 238 -31.97 -9.73 -13.26
N GLN A 239 -32.16 -9.37 -11.99
CA GLN A 239 -33.50 -9.18 -11.40
C GLN A 239 -34.26 -7.97 -11.97
N ARG A 240 -33.55 -6.99 -12.55
CA ARG A 240 -34.11 -5.72 -13.04
C ARG A 240 -34.14 -5.61 -14.56
N ARG A 241 -33.56 -6.57 -15.28
CA ARG A 241 -33.66 -6.65 -16.74
C ARG A 241 -35.09 -7.03 -17.12
N GLY A 242 -35.76 -6.13 -17.85
CA GLY A 242 -36.99 -6.46 -18.55
C GLY A 242 -36.73 -7.31 -19.81
N PRO A 243 -37.78 -7.79 -20.50
CA PRO A 243 -37.66 -8.62 -21.71
C PRO A 243 -36.95 -7.94 -22.89
N ARG A 244 -36.62 -6.64 -22.80
CA ARG A 244 -35.87 -5.89 -23.82
C ARG A 244 -34.50 -5.38 -23.34
N GLY A 245 -34.04 -5.74 -22.14
CA GLY A 245 -32.84 -5.17 -21.52
C GLY A 245 -33.15 -4.01 -20.57
N PHE A 246 -32.13 -3.20 -20.26
CA PHE A 246 -32.27 -1.95 -19.50
C PHE A 246 -32.78 -0.83 -20.40
#